data_AF-A1SH08-F1
#
_entry.id   AF-A1SH08-F1
#
_cell.length_a   1.000
_cell.length_b   1.000
_cell.length_c   1.000
_cell.angle_alpha   90.00
_cell.angle_beta   90.00
_cell.angle_gamma   90.00
#
_symmetry.space_group_name_H-M   'P 1'
#
loop_
_entity.id
_entity.type
_entity.pdbx_description
1 polymer ?
#
loop_
_entity_poly.entity_id
_entity_poly.type
_entity_poly.pdbx_seq_one_letter_code
_entity_poly.pdbx_strand_id
1 'polypeptide(L)'
;MLGANGLLPTGLVSVSAAQVHQHFVAPFTSSTTRQRLYDQWLLHRQAIETIIPIERQWLNGSYVTSKVDPGDIDVVTFIDGDALNSLAPPQQALLQDLIAGPSTRDRWGIDSYFVPTYAEGHPDRTAARKAEGYWRRMWTNVKGSTLTKGFLEVGA
;
A
#
# COMPACT_ATOMS: atom_id res chain seq x y z
N MET A 1 -17.01 -2.71 -6.32
CA MET A 1 -16.42 -3.14 -5.03
C MET A 1 -16.87 -2.27 -3.87
N LEU A 2 -17.07 -0.97 -4.07
CA LEU A 2 -17.55 -0.06 -3.02
C LEU A 2 -19.00 -0.37 -2.62
N GLY A 3 -19.29 -0.22 -1.33
CA GLY A 3 -20.66 -0.21 -0.81
C GLY A 3 -21.37 1.13 -1.05
N ALA A 4 -22.64 1.21 -0.67
CA ALA A 4 -23.47 2.41 -0.84
C ALA A 4 -22.92 3.66 -0.13
N ASN A 5 -22.13 3.47 0.93
CA ASN A 5 -21.44 4.54 1.65
C ASN A 5 -20.14 5.02 0.97
N GLY A 6 -19.81 4.49 -0.21
CA GLY A 6 -18.59 4.84 -0.94
C GLY A 6 -17.30 4.29 -0.35
N LEU A 7 -17.40 3.35 0.60
CA LEU A 7 -16.26 2.69 1.23
C LEU A 7 -16.18 1.23 0.77
N LEU A 8 -14.97 0.67 0.80
CA LEU A 8 -14.82 -0.77 0.70
C LEU A 8 -15.49 -1.46 1.91
N PRO A 9 -16.23 -2.57 1.71
CA PRO A 9 -16.69 -3.40 2.80
C PRO A 9 -15.55 -3.81 3.72
N THR A 10 -15.81 -3.87 5.03
CA THR A 10 -14.79 -4.20 6.03
C THR A 10 -14.10 -5.53 5.73
N GLY A 11 -12.78 -5.52 5.76
CA GLY A 11 -11.96 -6.69 5.48
C GLY A 11 -10.77 -6.37 4.57
N LEU A 12 -9.97 -7.40 4.31
CA LEU A 12 -8.90 -7.35 3.34
C LEU A 12 -9.40 -7.98 2.03
N VAL A 13 -9.25 -7.28 0.92
CA VAL A 13 -9.71 -7.77 -0.39
C VAL A 13 -8.53 -7.96 -1.32
N SER A 14 -8.22 -9.22 -1.65
CA SER A 14 -7.14 -9.55 -2.58
C SER A 14 -7.55 -9.24 -4.03
N VAL A 15 -6.71 -8.50 -4.74
CA VAL A 15 -6.92 -8.03 -6.11
C VAL A 15 -5.60 -7.98 -6.88
N SER A 16 -5.67 -8.02 -8.22
CA SER A 16 -4.53 -7.70 -9.08
C SER A 16 -4.41 -6.19 -9.33
N ALA A 17 -3.25 -5.73 -9.81
CA ALA A 17 -3.09 -4.35 -10.25
C ALA A 17 -4.11 -3.95 -11.33
N ALA A 18 -4.41 -4.84 -12.28
CA ALA A 18 -5.46 -4.62 -13.28
C ALA A 18 -6.84 -4.44 -12.65
N GLN A 19 -7.17 -5.19 -11.60
CA GLN A 19 -8.42 -5.01 -10.85
C GLN A 19 -8.44 -3.69 -10.07
N VAL A 20 -7.30 -3.22 -9.56
CA VAL A 20 -7.20 -1.86 -8.98
C VAL A 20 -7.60 -0.81 -10.02
N HIS A 21 -7.05 -0.88 -11.24
CA HIS A 21 -7.45 0.03 -12.34
C HIS A 21 -8.94 -0.08 -12.67
N GLN A 22 -9.42 -1.30 -12.89
CA GLN A 22 -10.81 -1.58 -13.25
C GLN A 22 -11.82 -1.03 -12.25
N HIS A 23 -11.48 -1.03 -10.95
CA HIS A 23 -12.41 -0.62 -9.89
C HIS A 23 -12.20 0.81 -9.39
N PHE A 24 -10.99 1.34 -9.47
CA PHE A 24 -10.61 2.62 -8.86
C PHE A 24 -10.06 3.65 -9.86
N VAL A 25 -10.03 3.34 -11.15
CA VAL A 25 -9.64 4.29 -12.20
C VAL A 25 -10.70 4.34 -13.29
N ALA A 26 -10.95 3.23 -13.99
CA ALA A 26 -11.86 3.20 -15.14
C ALA A 26 -13.28 3.77 -14.87
N PRO A 27 -13.91 3.54 -13.69
CA PRO A 27 -15.25 4.07 -13.41
C PRO A 27 -15.28 5.57 -13.07
N PHE A 28 -14.13 6.19 -12.79
CA PHE A 28 -14.03 7.59 -12.36
C PHE A 28 -13.62 8.50 -13.52
N THR A 29 -14.46 8.55 -14.56
CA THR A 29 -14.17 9.26 -15.82
C THR A 29 -13.98 10.77 -15.68
N SER A 30 -14.50 11.36 -14.61
CA SER A 30 -14.30 12.78 -14.28
C SER A 30 -13.07 13.05 -13.40
N SER A 31 -12.38 12.02 -12.92
CA SER A 31 -11.21 12.21 -12.07
C SER A 31 -10.02 12.74 -12.86
N THR A 32 -9.31 13.68 -12.25
CA THR A 32 -8.07 14.25 -12.76
C THR A 32 -6.83 13.62 -12.10
N THR A 33 -6.99 12.85 -11.02
CA THR A 33 -5.86 12.30 -10.25
C THR A 33 -5.71 10.78 -10.32
N ARG A 34 -6.80 10.02 -10.47
CA ARG A 34 -6.78 8.55 -10.29
C ARG A 34 -5.87 7.80 -11.25
N GLN A 35 -5.91 8.14 -12.55
CA GLN A 35 -5.05 7.50 -13.55
C GLN A 35 -3.58 7.82 -13.28
N ARG A 36 -3.25 9.09 -13.05
CA ARG A 36 -1.88 9.51 -12.72
C ARG A 36 -1.35 8.81 -11.47
N LEU A 37 -2.15 8.73 -10.41
CA LEU A 37 -1.76 8.05 -9.17
C LEU A 37 -1.57 6.54 -9.38
N TYR A 38 -2.43 5.90 -10.18
CA TYR A 38 -2.27 4.49 -10.56
C TYR A 38 -0.94 4.25 -11.28
N ASP A 39 -0.65 5.07 -12.30
CA ASP A 39 0.57 4.95 -13.08
C ASP A 39 1.82 5.18 -12.22
N GLN A 40 1.77 6.16 -11.31
CA GLN A 40 2.85 6.40 -10.35
C GLN A 40 3.04 5.24 -9.38
N TRP A 41 1.95 4.63 -8.91
CA TRP A 41 2.04 3.44 -8.07
C TRP A 41 2.70 2.26 -8.79
N LEU A 42 2.40 2.03 -10.07
CA LEU A 42 3.08 1.01 -10.85
C LEU A 42 4.59 1.29 -10.99
N LEU A 43 4.97 2.54 -11.28
CA LEU A 43 6.38 2.94 -11.38
C LEU A 43 7.11 2.81 -10.05
N HIS A 44 6.47 3.23 -8.96
CA HIS A 44 7.00 3.12 -7.60
C HIS A 44 7.20 1.66 -7.19
N ARG A 45 6.21 0.81 -7.46
CA ARG A 45 6.29 -0.62 -7.24
C ARG A 45 7.46 -1.24 -8.02
N GLN A 46 7.57 -0.92 -9.31
CA GLN A 46 8.67 -1.39 -10.15
C GLN A 46 10.03 -0.92 -9.60
N ALA A 47 10.14 0.33 -9.13
CA ALA A 47 11.37 0.85 -8.54
C ALA A 47 11.79 0.05 -7.31
N ILE A 48 10.86 -0.32 -6.44
CA ILE A 48 11.15 -1.21 -5.29
C ILE A 48 11.60 -2.60 -5.78
N GLU A 49 10.89 -3.18 -6.75
CA GLU A 49 11.21 -4.52 -7.30
C GLU A 49 12.60 -4.59 -7.96
N THR A 50 13.15 -3.46 -8.44
CA THR A 50 14.56 -3.42 -8.91
C THR A 50 15.59 -3.60 -7.80
N ILE A 51 15.20 -3.36 -6.54
CA ILE A 51 16.07 -3.42 -5.36
C ILE A 51 15.82 -4.71 -4.59
N ILE A 52 14.55 -5.03 -4.36
CA ILE A 52 14.13 -6.15 -3.51
C ILE A 52 12.75 -6.68 -3.95
N PRO A 53 12.53 -8.01 -3.95
CA PRO A 53 11.23 -8.57 -4.29
C PRO A 53 10.13 -8.11 -3.32
N ILE A 54 8.98 -7.74 -3.88
CA ILE A 54 7.76 -7.45 -3.12
C ILE A 54 6.99 -8.75 -2.93
N GLU A 55 6.59 -9.07 -1.70
CA GLU A 55 5.69 -10.21 -1.46
C GLU A 55 4.23 -9.84 -1.77
N ARG A 56 3.84 -8.65 -1.28
CA ARG A 56 2.51 -8.06 -1.44
C ARG A 56 2.54 -6.59 -1.07
N GLN A 57 1.54 -5.85 -1.54
CA GLN A 57 1.27 -4.48 -1.12
C GLN A 57 -0.17 -4.36 -0.64
N TRP A 58 -0.39 -3.61 0.43
CA TRP A 58 -1.72 -3.15 0.79
C TRP A 58 -1.95 -1.74 0.25
N LEU A 59 -3.15 -1.46 -0.27
CA LEU A 59 -3.56 -0.13 -0.74
C LEU A 59 -4.76 0.37 0.06
N ASN A 60 -4.68 1.62 0.52
CA ASN A 60 -5.76 2.24 1.29
C ASN A 60 -5.98 3.73 0.95
N GLY A 61 -6.31 4.54 1.97
CA GLY A 61 -6.56 5.96 1.82
C GLY A 61 -7.85 6.31 1.12
N SER A 62 -7.90 7.56 0.66
CA SER A 62 -9.02 8.07 -0.13
C SER A 62 -9.04 7.51 -1.55
N TYR A 63 -7.93 6.91 -2.00
CA TYR A 63 -7.84 6.28 -3.32
C TYR A 63 -8.82 5.10 -3.47
N VAL A 64 -8.94 4.27 -2.45
CA VAL A 64 -9.84 3.10 -2.44
C VAL A 64 -11.26 3.41 -1.94
N THR A 65 -11.72 4.66 -2.09
CA THR A 65 -13.10 5.08 -1.76
C THR A 65 -13.79 5.69 -2.99
N SER A 66 -15.01 6.22 -2.83
CA SER A 66 -15.75 6.94 -3.86
C SER A 66 -15.26 8.38 -4.10
N LYS A 67 -14.22 8.86 -3.39
CA LYS A 67 -13.70 10.23 -3.60
C LYS A 67 -13.24 10.38 -5.05
N VAL A 68 -13.80 11.32 -5.81
CA VAL A 68 -13.47 11.46 -7.25
C VAL A 68 -11.97 11.71 -7.43
N ASP A 69 -11.42 12.70 -6.72
CA ASP A 69 -10.00 13.07 -6.79
C ASP A 69 -9.27 12.78 -5.46
N PRO A 70 -8.75 11.56 -5.25
CA PRO A 70 -7.81 11.30 -4.17
C PRO A 70 -6.53 12.12 -4.37
N GLY A 71 -5.91 12.52 -3.25
CA GLY A 71 -4.66 13.29 -3.27
C GLY A 71 -3.44 12.40 -3.52
N ASP A 72 -3.49 11.20 -2.94
CA ASP A 72 -2.42 10.22 -2.86
C ASP A 72 -2.97 8.79 -2.74
N ILE A 73 -2.06 7.82 -2.76
CA ILE A 73 -2.31 6.40 -2.43
C ILE A 73 -1.54 6.05 -1.17
N ASP A 74 -2.24 5.53 -0.15
CA ASP A 74 -1.58 4.95 1.02
C ASP A 74 -1.14 3.52 0.69
N VAL A 75 0.15 3.20 0.88
CA VAL A 75 0.75 1.91 0.52
C VAL A 75 1.54 1.34 1.69
N VAL A 76 1.36 0.04 1.97
CA VAL A 76 2.25 -0.73 2.85
C VAL A 76 2.83 -1.89 2.04
N THR A 77 4.13 -1.90 1.88
CA THR A 77 4.86 -2.93 1.13
C THR A 77 5.40 -3.99 2.07
N PHE A 78 5.14 -5.26 1.78
CA PHE A 78 5.64 -6.40 2.54
C PHE A 78 6.85 -7.00 1.83
N ILE A 79 7.93 -7.15 2.58
CA ILE A 79 9.25 -7.51 2.06
C ILE A 79 9.85 -8.57 3.00
N ASP A 80 10.60 -9.53 2.45
CA ASP A 80 11.36 -10.48 3.28
C ASP A 80 12.43 -9.74 4.09
N GLY A 81 12.41 -9.95 5.40
CA GLY A 81 13.26 -9.21 6.33
C GLY A 81 14.74 -9.62 6.27
N ASP A 82 15.04 -10.87 5.92
CA ASP A 82 16.41 -11.34 5.77
C ASP A 82 17.05 -10.78 4.49
N ALA A 83 16.29 -10.73 3.39
CA ALA A 83 16.68 -10.05 2.16
C ALA A 83 16.90 -8.55 2.39
N LEU A 84 16.03 -7.90 3.14
CA LEU A 84 16.17 -6.49 3.50
C LEU A 84 17.47 -6.22 4.28
N ASN A 85 17.76 -7.04 5.29
CA ASN A 85 18.97 -6.95 6.09
C ASN A 85 20.25 -7.24 5.29
N SER A 86 20.13 -7.98 4.19
CA SER A 86 21.25 -8.35 3.32
C SER A 86 21.56 -7.33 2.22
N LEU A 87 20.74 -6.29 2.06
CA LEU A 87 20.98 -5.23 1.07
C LEU A 87 22.27 -4.45 1.37
N ALA A 88 23.02 -4.09 0.32
CA ALA A 88 24.16 -3.21 0.47
C ALA A 88 23.71 -1.80 0.93
N PRO A 89 24.54 -1.03 1.65
CA PRO A 89 24.13 0.29 2.16
C PRO A 89 23.55 1.25 1.10
N PRO A 90 24.07 1.32 -0.14
CA PRO A 90 23.44 2.14 -1.18
C PRO A 90 22.03 1.67 -1.55
N GLN A 91 21.78 0.36 -1.59
CA GLN A 91 20.45 -0.19 -1.88
C GLN A 91 19.48 0.06 -0.72
N GLN A 92 19.94 -0.01 0.52
CA GLN A 92 19.14 0.34 1.70
C GLN A 92 18.72 1.81 1.66
N ALA A 93 19.63 2.72 1.30
CA ALA A 93 19.32 4.15 1.17
C ALA A 93 18.29 4.42 0.07
N LEU A 94 18.46 3.80 -1.12
CA LEU A 94 17.49 3.93 -2.21
C LEU A 94 16.12 3.37 -1.83
N LEU A 95 16.07 2.22 -1.18
CA LEU A 95 14.83 1.65 -0.70
C LEU A 95 14.17 2.56 0.32
N GLN A 96 14.93 3.08 1.29
CA GLN A 96 14.42 4.01 2.30
C GLN A 96 13.72 5.23 1.65
N ASP A 97 14.29 5.79 0.58
CA ASP A 97 13.68 6.89 -0.19
C ASP A 97 12.36 6.54 -0.88
N LEU A 98 12.04 5.25 -1.04
CA LEU A 98 10.81 4.73 -1.64
C LEU A 98 9.76 4.31 -0.59
N ILE A 99 10.13 4.13 0.68
CA ILE A 99 9.24 3.65 1.75
C ILE A 99 9.27 4.54 3.02
N ALA A 100 9.68 5.80 2.87
CA ALA A 100 9.80 6.79 3.95
C ALA A 100 8.51 7.60 4.22
N GLY A 101 7.34 6.97 4.12
CA GLY A 101 6.05 7.52 4.51
C GLY A 101 5.75 8.88 3.87
N PRO A 102 5.45 9.94 4.63
CA PRO A 102 4.97 11.21 4.06
C PRO A 102 5.93 11.86 3.06
N SER A 103 7.23 11.57 3.16
CA SER A 103 8.23 12.09 2.23
C SER A 103 8.11 11.51 0.81
N THR A 104 7.56 10.31 0.67
CA THR A 104 7.31 9.69 -0.63
C THR A 104 6.09 10.31 -1.31
N ARG A 105 5.16 10.89 -0.53
CA ARG A 105 3.94 11.48 -1.07
C ARG A 105 4.23 12.66 -1.98
N ASP A 106 5.14 13.54 -1.58
CA ASP A 106 5.43 14.75 -2.36
C ASP A 106 6.20 14.43 -3.65
N ARG A 107 6.96 13.31 -3.65
CA ARG A 107 7.74 12.85 -4.81
C ARG A 107 6.92 12.00 -5.79
N TRP A 108 6.08 11.11 -5.27
CA TRP A 108 5.41 10.06 -6.05
C TRP A 108 3.88 10.16 -6.06
N GLY A 109 3.28 10.97 -5.17
CA GLY A 109 1.85 10.92 -4.89
C GLY A 109 1.44 9.68 -4.08
N ILE A 110 2.38 9.06 -3.37
CA ILE A 110 2.18 7.81 -2.64
C ILE A 110 2.69 7.98 -1.21
N ASP A 111 1.87 7.73 -0.20
CA ASP A 111 2.30 7.65 1.21
C ASP A 111 2.69 6.20 1.51
N SER A 112 3.98 5.89 1.36
CA SER A 112 4.50 4.52 1.26
C SER A 112 5.25 4.12 2.52
N TYR A 113 4.85 3.01 3.11
CA TYR A 113 5.49 2.38 4.26
C TYR A 113 5.86 0.93 3.95
N PHE A 114 6.54 0.26 4.87
CA PHE A 114 6.83 -1.17 4.75
C PHE A 114 6.60 -1.93 6.05
N VAL A 115 6.46 -3.25 5.91
CA VAL A 115 6.45 -4.22 7.00
C VAL A 115 7.35 -5.39 6.60
N PRO A 116 8.41 -5.70 7.37
CA PRO A 116 9.21 -6.88 7.10
C PRO A 116 8.40 -8.14 7.44
N THR A 117 8.69 -9.21 6.74
CA THR A 117 8.12 -10.54 6.96
C THR A 117 9.24 -11.53 7.24
N TYR A 118 8.92 -12.58 8.00
CA TYR A 118 9.90 -13.59 8.38
C TYR A 118 9.25 -14.97 8.44
N ALA A 119 10.05 -15.99 8.10
CA ALA A 119 9.67 -17.38 8.19
C ALA A 119 9.32 -17.81 9.64
N GLU A 120 8.69 -18.98 9.75
CA GLU A 120 8.42 -19.60 11.05
C GLU A 120 9.70 -19.87 11.84
N GLY A 121 9.68 -19.56 13.14
CA GLY A 121 10.83 -19.71 14.03
C GLY A 121 11.81 -18.53 14.03
N HIS A 122 11.72 -17.58 13.09
CA HIS A 122 12.61 -16.41 13.09
C HIS A 122 12.38 -15.52 14.33
N PRO A 123 13.43 -15.06 15.04
CA PRO A 123 13.31 -14.28 16.28
C PRO A 123 12.48 -12.99 16.10
N ASP A 124 12.61 -12.33 14.95
CA ASP A 124 11.92 -11.06 14.67
C ASP A 124 10.48 -11.23 14.15
N ARG A 125 10.04 -12.47 13.89
CA ARG A 125 8.68 -12.75 13.36
C ARG A 125 7.58 -12.17 14.24
N THR A 126 7.76 -12.23 15.56
CA THR A 126 6.77 -11.70 16.51
C THR A 126 6.63 -10.18 16.39
N ALA A 127 7.75 -9.46 16.23
CA ALA A 127 7.73 -8.01 16.05
C ALA A 127 7.11 -7.63 14.69
N ALA A 128 7.49 -8.32 13.61
CA ALA A 128 6.90 -8.16 12.29
C ALA A 128 5.37 -8.34 12.30
N ARG A 129 4.87 -9.39 12.94
CA ARG A 129 3.41 -9.62 13.08
C ARG A 129 2.70 -8.53 13.88
N LYS A 130 3.35 -7.93 14.86
CA LYS A 130 2.80 -6.77 15.59
C LYS A 130 2.70 -5.54 14.68
N ALA A 131 3.71 -5.29 13.84
CA ALA A 131 3.69 -4.21 12.86
C ALA A 131 2.57 -4.41 11.80
N GLU A 132 2.43 -5.63 11.26
CA GLU A 132 1.31 -5.96 10.38
C GLU A 132 -0.05 -5.74 11.07
N GLY A 133 -0.19 -6.24 12.30
CA GLY A 133 -1.41 -6.09 13.10
C GLY A 133 -1.73 -4.64 13.45
N TYR A 134 -0.72 -3.79 13.63
CA TYR A 134 -0.87 -2.34 13.79
C TYR A 134 -1.48 -1.72 12.54
N TRP A 135 -0.89 -1.98 11.36
CA TRP A 135 -1.39 -1.45 10.09
C TRP A 135 -2.81 -1.92 9.80
N ARG A 136 -3.09 -3.21 9.99
CA ARG A 136 -4.44 -3.78 9.81
C ARG A 136 -5.48 -3.04 10.67
N ARG A 137 -5.18 -2.76 11.94
CA ARG A 137 -6.09 -2.01 12.83
C ARG A 137 -6.23 -0.56 12.39
N MET A 138 -5.11 0.11 12.10
CA MET A 138 -5.11 1.51 11.67
C MET A 138 -5.95 1.70 10.41
N TRP A 139 -5.74 0.85 9.41
CA TRP A 139 -6.34 0.97 8.09
C TRP A 139 -7.80 0.53 7.98
N THR A 140 -8.27 -0.21 8.99
CA THR A 140 -9.70 -0.55 9.12
C THR A 140 -10.54 0.63 9.59
N ASN A 141 -9.96 1.61 10.30
CA ASN A 141 -10.70 2.72 10.89
C ASN A 141 -10.82 3.91 9.93
N VAL A 142 -12.00 4.53 9.87
CA VAL A 142 -12.20 5.80 9.17
C VAL A 142 -11.92 6.96 10.12
N LYS A 143 -10.95 7.82 9.79
CA LYS A 143 -10.56 8.96 10.63
C LYS A 143 -11.75 9.87 10.92
N GLY A 144 -11.98 10.16 12.21
CA GLY A 144 -13.08 11.03 12.66
C GLY A 144 -14.47 10.38 12.58
N SER A 145 -14.55 9.06 12.44
CA SER A 145 -15.80 8.31 12.35
C SER A 145 -15.75 7.03 13.19
N THR A 146 -16.91 6.48 13.52
CA THR A 146 -17.05 5.12 14.09
C THR A 146 -17.14 4.04 13.00
N LEU A 147 -17.16 4.43 11.72
CA LEU A 147 -17.20 3.51 10.61
C LEU A 147 -15.87 2.77 10.43
N THR A 148 -15.99 1.52 9.99
CA THR A 148 -14.87 0.73 9.49
C THR A 148 -14.96 0.60 7.98
N LYS A 149 -13.82 0.41 7.33
CA LYS A 149 -13.72 0.13 5.90
C LYS A 149 -12.69 -0.95 5.62
N GLY A 150 -12.82 -1.59 4.47
CA GLY A 150 -11.79 -2.47 3.96
C GLY A 150 -10.65 -1.74 3.27
N PHE A 151 -9.63 -2.51 2.90
CA PHE A 151 -8.49 -2.10 2.10
C PHE A 151 -8.06 -3.26 1.19
N LEU A 152 -7.25 -2.95 0.19
CA LEU A 152 -6.86 -3.91 -0.84
C LEU A 152 -5.55 -4.59 -0.48
N GLU A 153 -5.40 -5.84 -0.91
CA GLU A 153 -4.12 -6.53 -0.98
C GLU A 153 -3.81 -6.87 -2.44
N VAL A 154 -2.62 -6.51 -2.89
CA VAL A 154 -2.10 -6.81 -4.23
C VAL A 154 -0.90 -7.73 -4.05
N GLY A 155 -0.96 -8.93 -4.64
CA GLY A 155 0.15 -9.88 -4.61
C GLY A 155 1.39 -9.36 -5.35
N ALA A 156 2.50 -10.11 -5.27
CA ALA A 156 3.70 -9.94 -6.08
C ALA A 156 3.39 -9.83 -7.58
#